data_AF-A0A7C5WV75-F1
#
_entry.id   AF-A0A7C5WV75-F1
#
_cell.length_a   1.000
_cell.length_b   1.000
_cell.length_c   1.000
_cell.angle_alpha   90.00
_cell.angle_beta   90.00
_cell.angle_gamma   90.00
#
_symmetry.space_group_name_H-M   'P 1'
#
loop_
_entity.id
_entity.type
_entity.pdbx_description
1 polymer ?
#
loop_
_entity_poly.entity_id
_entity_poly.type
_entity_poly.pdbx_seq_one_letter_code
_entity_poly.pdbx_strand_id
1 'polypeptide(L)'
;IDGAMGVLVHFDIHPDYPIMEIGEAMSIVEESADEDASVIFGTTTNPDMAIDEVKITIIATGFEDKNAIPDPSAKPATQKTLINSNSTANTINTMAGTRRMAVGSDYENEDILDVPTFLRKQMD
;
A
#
# COMPACT_ATOMS: atom_id res chain seq x y z
N ILE A 1 20.31 5.52 -6.04
CA ILE A 1 19.25 4.88 -5.23
C ILE A 1 19.73 3.49 -4.81
N ASP A 2 21.03 3.40 -4.56
CA ASP A 2 21.76 2.17 -4.79
C ASP A 2 21.66 1.29 -3.56
N GLY A 3 21.30 0.03 -3.77
CA GLY A 3 21.01 -0.91 -2.68
C GLY A 3 19.66 -0.68 -2.00
N ALA A 4 18.71 0.01 -2.63
CA ALA A 4 17.32 0.03 -2.19
C ALA A 4 16.66 -1.31 -2.51
N MET A 5 16.17 -2.03 -1.49
CA MET A 5 15.41 -3.27 -1.69
C MET A 5 13.96 -3.04 -2.14
N GLY A 6 13.43 -1.83 -1.99
CA GLY A 6 12.07 -1.49 -2.43
C GLY A 6 12.01 -0.11 -3.06
N VAL A 7 11.51 -0.02 -4.29
CA VAL A 7 11.41 1.22 -5.07
C VAL A 7 9.99 1.41 -5.59
N LEU A 8 9.39 2.57 -5.33
CA LEU A 8 8.14 3.02 -5.94
C LEU A 8 8.42 4.20 -6.86
N VAL A 9 8.01 4.09 -8.13
CA VAL A 9 8.14 5.15 -9.12
C VAL A 9 6.76 5.57 -9.61
N HIS A 10 6.53 6.88 -9.69
CA HIS A 10 5.33 7.45 -10.28
C HIS A 10 5.68 8.45 -11.37
N PHE A 11 4.97 8.38 -12.49
CA PHE A 11 5.08 9.33 -13.59
C PHE A 11 3.80 10.14 -13.74
N ASP A 12 3.92 11.46 -13.75
CA ASP A 12 2.90 12.33 -14.33
C ASP A 12 3.36 12.75 -15.73
N ILE A 13 2.56 12.45 -16.74
CA ILE A 13 2.89 12.65 -18.16
C ILE A 13 1.70 13.21 -18.94
N HIS A 14 1.96 13.80 -20.09
CA HIS A 14 0.90 14.07 -21.06
C HIS A 14 0.34 12.76 -21.65
N PRO A 15 -0.97 12.67 -21.99
CA PRO A 15 -1.56 11.48 -22.61
C PRO A 15 -0.87 11.00 -23.89
N ASP A 16 -0.25 11.90 -24.64
CA ASP A 16 0.47 11.61 -25.89
C ASP A 16 1.97 11.33 -25.68
N TYR A 17 2.45 11.25 -24.44
CA TYR A 17 3.85 10.94 -24.16
C TYR A 17 4.18 9.48 -24.55
N PRO A 18 5.29 9.21 -25.26
CA PRO A 18 5.61 7.85 -25.71
C PRO A 18 5.90 6.90 -24.55
N ILE A 19 5.20 5.76 -24.51
CA ILE A 19 5.40 4.75 -23.45
C ILE A 19 6.79 4.09 -23.47
N MET A 20 7.45 4.07 -24.64
CA MET A 20 8.79 3.49 -24.79
C MET A 20 9.84 4.24 -23.95
N GLU A 21 9.71 5.56 -23.85
CA GLU A 21 10.61 6.41 -23.07
C GLU A 21 10.49 6.10 -21.56
N ILE A 22 9.29 5.73 -21.10
CA ILE A 22 9.07 5.29 -19.71
C ILE A 22 9.81 3.98 -19.44
N GLY A 23 9.83 3.07 -20.43
CA GLY A 23 10.57 1.81 -20.35
C GLY A 23 12.08 2.02 -20.21
N GLU A 24 12.65 2.95 -20.99
CA GLU A 24 14.07 3.29 -20.87
C GLU A 24 14.41 3.91 -19.51
N ALA A 25 13.54 4.80 -19.01
CA ALA A 25 13.69 5.37 -17.67
C ALA A 25 13.60 4.30 -16.56
N MET A 26 12.72 3.30 -16.70
CA MET A 26 12.63 2.17 -15.78
C MET A 26 13.93 1.36 -15.75
N SER A 27 14.51 1.06 -16.91
CA SER A 27 15.75 0.27 -16.99
C SER A 27 16.88 0.92 -16.19
N ILE A 28 16.98 2.25 -16.21
CA ILE A 28 17.97 3.00 -15.43
C ILE A 28 17.71 2.88 -13.91
N VAL A 29 16.43 2.93 -13.51
CA VAL A 29 16.05 2.79 -12.09
C VAL A 29 16.36 1.38 -11.59
N GLU A 30 16.06 0.35 -12.38
CA GLU A 30 16.36 -1.05 -12.06
C GLU A 30 17.86 -1.32 -11.99
N GLU A 31 18.66 -0.81 -12.93
CA GLU A 31 20.12 -0.94 -12.90
C GLU A 31 20.75 -0.26 -11.68
N SER A 32 20.12 0.83 -11.22
CA SER A 32 20.56 1.54 -10.01
C SER A 32 20.06 0.90 -8.71
N ALA A 33 19.06 0.00 -8.76
CA ALA A 33 18.51 -0.65 -7.58
C ALA A 33 19.31 -1.92 -7.23
N ASP A 34 18.93 -2.60 -6.15
CA ASP A 34 19.47 -3.93 -5.82
C ASP A 34 18.95 -4.98 -6.81
N GLU A 35 19.72 -6.05 -7.06
CA GLU A 35 19.34 -7.13 -8.01
C GLU A 35 18.04 -7.85 -7.61
N ASP A 36 17.78 -7.91 -6.29
CA ASP A 36 16.58 -8.50 -5.71
C ASP A 36 15.55 -7.43 -5.29
N ALA A 37 15.70 -6.18 -5.76
CA ALA A 37 14.81 -5.08 -5.40
C ALA A 37 13.39 -5.28 -5.97
N SER A 38 12.39 -5.02 -5.14
CA SER A 38 11.00 -4.94 -5.60
C SER A 38 10.72 -3.53 -6.13
N VAL A 39 10.49 -3.43 -7.44
CA VAL A 39 10.15 -2.18 -8.12
C VAL A 39 8.67 -2.17 -8.48
N ILE A 40 7.96 -1.11 -8.09
CA ILE A 40 6.57 -0.85 -8.46
C ILE A 40 6.53 0.47 -9.21
N PHE A 41 5.90 0.50 -10.38
CA PHE A 41 5.69 1.73 -11.13
C PHE A 41 4.21 2.02 -11.37
N GLY A 42 3.88 3.30 -11.48
CA GLY A 42 2.56 3.77 -11.87
C GLY A 42 2.64 5.06 -12.68
N THR A 43 1.57 5.35 -13.43
CA THR A 43 1.51 6.53 -14.30
C THR A 43 0.16 7.21 -14.15
N THR A 44 0.16 8.54 -14.15
CA THR A 44 -1.03 9.40 -14.25
C THR A 44 -0.89 10.27 -15.49
N THR A 45 -1.97 10.41 -16.25
CA THR A 45 -1.99 11.28 -17.43
C THR A 45 -2.64 12.63 -17.09
N ASN A 46 -1.97 13.71 -17.46
CA ASN A 46 -2.46 15.07 -17.28
C ASN A 46 -2.42 15.84 -18.62
N PRO A 47 -3.56 16.16 -19.24
CA PRO A 47 -3.61 16.90 -20.51
C PRO A 47 -3.15 18.36 -20.38
N ASP A 48 -3.06 18.91 -19.17
CA ASP A 48 -2.58 20.27 -18.93
C ASP A 48 -1.05 20.37 -18.88
N MET A 49 -0.33 19.23 -18.85
CA MET A 49 1.13 19.19 -18.94
C MET A 49 1.62 19.33 -20.38
N ALA A 50 2.81 19.88 -20.57
CA ALA A 50 3.41 19.90 -21.91
C ALA A 50 3.75 18.48 -22.38
N ILE A 51 3.69 18.24 -23.70
CA ILE A 51 3.95 16.91 -24.29
C ILE A 51 5.38 16.43 -23.98
N ASP A 52 6.32 17.35 -23.90
CA ASP A 52 7.74 17.11 -23.63
C ASP A 52 8.11 17.22 -22.13
N GLU A 53 7.12 17.39 -21.25
CA GLU A 53 7.34 17.47 -19.81
C GLU A 53 6.90 16.17 -19.12
N VAL A 54 7.78 15.68 -18.25
CA VAL A 54 7.53 14.50 -17.41
C VAL A 54 7.90 14.83 -15.98
N LYS A 55 7.00 14.52 -15.05
CA LYS A 55 7.29 14.59 -13.62
C LYS A 55 7.47 13.19 -13.08
N ILE A 56 8.61 12.94 -12.43
CA ILE A 56 8.94 11.64 -11.86
C ILE A 56 9.03 11.79 -10.34
N THR A 57 8.31 10.94 -9.62
CA THR A 57 8.44 10.80 -8.17
C THR A 57 9.02 9.42 -7.87
N ILE A 58 10.14 9.39 -7.13
CA ILE A 58 10.83 8.16 -6.75
C ILE A 58 10.87 8.08 -5.23
N ILE A 59 10.41 6.95 -4.69
CA ILE A 59 10.49 6.61 -3.27
C ILE A 59 11.31 5.33 -3.16
N ALA A 60 12.50 5.44 -2.58
CA ALA A 60 13.40 4.31 -2.35
C ALA A 60 13.44 3.97 -0.85
N THR A 61 13.35 2.68 -0.55
CA THR A 61 13.25 2.13 0.82
C THR A 61 14.10 0.87 0.95
N GLY A 62 14.34 0.42 2.18
CA GLY A 62 15.09 -0.80 2.43
C GLY A 62 16.60 -0.66 2.18
N PHE A 63 17.17 0.51 2.42
CA PHE A 63 18.62 0.68 2.43
C PHE A 63 19.21 0.00 3.68
N GLU A 64 20.01 -1.04 3.49
CA GLU A 64 20.86 -1.56 4.56
C GLU A 64 22.12 -0.72 4.68
N ASP A 65 22.27 -0.06 5.83
CA ASP A 65 23.49 0.67 6.15
C ASP A 65 24.58 -0.33 6.54
N LYS A 66 25.34 -0.83 5.56
CA LYS A 66 26.43 -1.80 5.77
C LYS A 66 27.57 -1.24 6.65
N ASN A 67 27.53 0.07 6.96
CA ASN A 67 28.45 0.78 7.85
C ASN A 67 27.81 1.19 9.19
N ALA A 68 26.61 0.73 9.52
CA ALA A 68 26.09 0.85 10.87
C ALA A 68 26.92 -0.06 11.79
N ILE A 69 28.06 0.47 12.25
CA ILE A 69 28.75 -0.04 13.42
C ILE A 69 27.67 -0.09 14.51
N PRO A 70 27.32 -1.27 15.06
CA PRO A 70 26.37 -1.34 16.14
C PRO A 70 26.98 -0.52 17.28
N ASP A 71 26.41 0.64 17.58
CA ASP A 71 26.82 1.40 18.75
C ASP A 71 26.37 0.60 19.98
N PRO A 72 27.29 0.01 20.77
CA PRO A 72 26.93 -0.72 21.97
C PRO A 72 26.32 0.18 23.05
N SER A 73 26.24 1.50 22.82
CA SER A 73 25.65 2.51 23.72
C SER A 73 24.15 2.74 23.52
N ALA A 74 23.54 2.22 22.46
CA ALA A 74 22.12 2.41 22.17
C ALA A 74 21.26 1.60 23.15
N LYS A 75 20.99 2.18 24.32
CA LYS A 75 20.04 1.65 25.30
C LYS A 75 18.70 1.41 24.59
N PRO A 76 18.07 0.24 24.74
CA PRO A 76 16.76 0.00 24.17
C PRO A 76 15.80 1.07 24.69
N ALA A 77 15.23 1.85 23.76
CA ALA A 77 14.21 2.82 24.07
C ALA A 77 13.04 2.07 24.70
N THR A 78 12.97 2.14 26.03
CA THR A 78 11.82 1.65 26.79
C THR A 78 10.63 2.45 26.30
N GLN A 79 9.74 1.83 25.55
CA GLN A 79 8.45 2.40 25.17
C GLN A 79 7.80 2.91 26.45
N LYS A 80 7.76 4.23 26.59
CA LYS A 80 7.02 4.90 27.65
C LYS A 80 5.55 4.77 27.29
N THR A 81 4.92 3.67 27.70
CA THR A 81 3.46 3.54 27.65
C THR A 81 2.86 4.62 28.54
N LEU A 82 2.33 5.67 27.90
CA LEU A 82 1.52 6.68 28.55
C LEU A 82 0.14 6.07 28.83
N ILE A 83 0.01 5.33 29.94
CA ILE A 83 -1.31 4.95 30.47
C ILE A 83 -1.84 6.18 31.21
N ASN A 84 -2.65 6.98 30.52
CA ASN A 84 -3.33 8.12 31.13
C ASN A 84 -4.56 7.60 31.89
N SER A 85 -4.38 7.31 33.17
CA SER A 85 -5.45 6.93 34.09
C SER A 85 -6.26 8.16 34.50
N ASN A 86 -7.08 8.69 33.58
CA ASN A 86 -8.13 9.64 33.92
C ASN A 86 -9.49 9.02 33.62
N SER A 87 -10.01 8.40 34.67
CA SER A 87 -11.39 7.98 34.84
C SER A 87 -12.36 9.13 34.55
N THR A 88 -13.14 9.01 33.48
CA THR A 88 -14.48 9.60 33.43
C THR A 88 -15.43 8.55 32.87
N ALA A 89 -16.20 7.97 33.77
CA ALA A 89 -17.37 7.18 33.47
C ALA A 89 -18.28 7.95 32.50
N ASN A 90 -18.59 7.35 31.36
CA ASN A 90 -19.83 7.65 30.64
C ASN A 90 -20.33 6.40 29.94
N THR A 91 -21.26 5.77 30.63
CA THR A 91 -22.21 4.78 30.17
C THR A 91 -22.97 5.32 28.95
N ILE A 92 -22.84 4.65 27.80
CA ILE A 92 -23.87 4.73 26.74
C ILE A 92 -24.24 3.29 26.36
N ASN A 93 -25.23 2.78 27.07
CA ASN A 93 -26.12 1.75 26.56
C ASN A 93 -27.03 2.39 25.51
N THR A 94 -26.93 1.99 24.26
CA THR A 94 -28.06 2.01 23.32
C THR A 94 -27.92 0.85 22.35
N MET A 95 -28.70 -0.20 22.60
CA MET A 95 -29.13 -1.16 21.59
C MET A 95 -29.85 -0.42 20.46
N ALA A 96 -29.44 -0.63 19.21
CA ALA A 96 -30.31 -0.65 18.02
C ALA A 96 -29.42 -0.72 16.77
N GLY A 97 -29.62 -1.74 15.95
CA GLY A 97 -28.97 -1.87 14.65
C GLY A 97 -28.29 -3.21 14.49
N THR A 98 -29.10 -4.27 14.44
CA THR A 98 -28.76 -5.53 13.80
C THR A 98 -28.33 -5.25 12.36
N ARG A 99 -27.06 -4.92 12.16
CA ARG A 99 -26.42 -5.22 10.87
C ARG A 99 -26.43 -6.74 10.81
N ARG A 100 -27.33 -7.30 10.01
CA ARG A 100 -27.30 -8.71 9.62
C ARG A 100 -26.00 -8.93 8.84
N MET A 101 -24.91 -9.10 9.57
CA MET A 101 -23.76 -9.85 9.09
C MET A 101 -24.30 -11.26 8.92
N ALA A 102 -24.53 -11.70 7.68
CA ALA A 102 -24.75 -13.11 7.39
C ALA A 102 -23.41 -13.83 7.59
N VAL A 103 -23.00 -13.92 8.85
CA VAL A 103 -21.84 -14.67 9.32
C VAL A 103 -22.43 -15.83 10.10
N GLY A 104 -22.44 -16.99 9.46
CA GLY A 104 -22.74 -18.27 10.08
C GLY A 104 -24.22 -18.62 10.21
N SER A 105 -24.74 -19.35 9.23
CA SER A 105 -25.74 -20.41 9.50
C SER A 105 -25.91 -21.42 8.35
N ASP A 106 -25.54 -21.09 7.11
CA ASP A 106 -25.91 -21.92 5.96
C ASP A 106 -24.73 -22.65 5.31
N TYR A 107 -23.85 -23.26 6.11
CA TYR A 107 -22.81 -24.17 5.60
C TYR A 107 -23.37 -25.56 5.23
N GLU A 108 -24.65 -25.81 5.50
CA GLU A 108 -25.30 -27.12 5.29
C GLU A 108 -25.75 -27.35 3.83
N ASN A 109 -25.70 -26.32 2.97
CA ASN A 109 -26.03 -26.46 1.55
C ASN A 109 -24.78 -26.20 0.71
N GLU A 110 -24.06 -27.28 0.39
CA GLU A 110 -22.91 -27.25 -0.53
C GLU A 110 -23.28 -26.62 -1.90
N ASP A 111 -24.54 -26.80 -2.32
CA ASP A 111 -25.07 -26.24 -3.58
C ASP A 111 -25.09 -24.69 -3.63
N ILE A 112 -25.02 -24.01 -2.48
CA ILE A 112 -25.01 -22.53 -2.42
C ILE A 112 -23.62 -21.96 -2.78
N LEU A 113 -22.55 -22.76 -2.65
CA LEU A 113 -21.18 -22.33 -2.98
C LEU A 113 -20.95 -22.24 -4.49
N ASP A 114 -21.67 -23.04 -5.28
CA ASP A 114 -21.55 -23.10 -6.73
C ASP A 114 -22.27 -21.95 -7.45
N VAL A 115 -23.10 -21.19 -6.74
CA VAL A 115 -23.84 -20.05 -7.30
C VAL A 115 -23.15 -18.73 -6.90
N PRO A 116 -22.78 -17.88 -7.89
CA PRO A 116 -22.23 -16.57 -7.60
C PRO A 116 -23.15 -15.74 -6.70
N THR A 117 -22.55 -15.02 -5.75
CA THR A 117 -23.28 -14.20 -4.75
C THR A 117 -24.26 -13.19 -5.35
N PHE A 118 -24.02 -12.73 -6.58
CA PHE A 118 -24.90 -11.80 -7.28
C PHE A 118 -26.25 -12.42 -7.70
N LEU A 119 -26.28 -13.71 -8.06
CA LEU A 119 -27.49 -14.43 -8.46
C LEU A 119 -28.39 -14.79 -7.26
N ARG A 120 -27.78 -15.07 -6.10
CA ARG A 120 -28.50 -15.37 -4.84
C ARG A 120 -29.43 -14.24 -4.40
N LYS A 121 -29.04 -12.98 -4.67
CA LYS A 121 -29.72 -11.79 -4.16
C LYS A 121 -30.97 -11.39 -4.96
N GLN A 122 -31.19 -11.96 -6.15
CA GLN A 122 -32.39 -11.66 -6.96
C GLN A 122 -33.61 -12.50 -6.58
N MET A 123 -33.42 -13.58 -5.80
CA MET A 123 -34.50 -14.49 -5.41
C MET A 123 -35.12 -14.15 -4.05
N ASP A 124 -34.52 -13.20 -3.31
CA ASP A 124 -34.94 -12.74 -1.97
C ASP A 124 -35.58 -11.35 -2.05
#